data_AF-A0A8W8KZL2-F1
#
_entry.id   AF-A0A8W8KZL2-F1
#
_cell.length_a   1.000
_cell.length_b   1.000
_cell.length_c   1.000
_cell.angle_alpha   90.00
_cell.angle_beta   90.00
_cell.angle_gamma   90.00
#
_symmetry.space_group_name_H-M   'P 1'
#
loop_
_entity.id
_entity.type
_entity.pdbx_description
1 polymer ?
#
loop_
_entity_poly.entity_id
_entity_poly.type
_entity_poly.pdbx_seq_one_letter_code
_entity_poly.pdbx_strand_id
1 'polypeptide(L)'
;MIAYYLGVLVFISVVHGAPNGRLLCSHCHGHTDKQQCNNFQLCHHGEKCFTTTYTVNDGQPWFYTGCMADADCSNLHTTTVDQYGELPPGSDIKQQQCCSVDGCNGLQGSTERTACMSCSENEKYASQCQHATLCNPEQECMYYQFMDSETYQTRIHLSCVNHEVCEIFHRQPPIFGKREELAMKRHCCKTDYCNMFWGMSI
;
A
#
# COMPACT_ATOMS: atom_id res chain seq x y z
N MET A 1 -36.41 0.32 38.18
CA MET A 1 -34.99 0.13 37.80
C MET A 1 -34.94 0.08 36.29
N ILE A 2 -34.38 1.10 35.65
CA ILE A 2 -34.27 1.22 34.19
C ILE A 2 -32.87 0.68 33.83
N ALA A 3 -32.82 -0.46 33.16
CA ALA A 3 -31.57 -1.05 32.68
C ALA A 3 -31.20 -0.38 31.34
N TYR A 4 -30.13 0.40 31.34
CA TYR A 4 -29.51 0.93 30.13
C TYR A 4 -28.72 -0.18 29.44
N TYR A 5 -29.19 -0.65 28.28
CA TYR A 5 -28.41 -1.49 27.38
C TYR A 5 -27.51 -0.57 26.54
N LEU A 6 -26.23 -0.45 26.93
CA LEU A 6 -25.18 0.09 26.08
C LEU A 6 -24.85 -0.96 25.01
N GLY A 7 -25.46 -0.81 23.83
CA GLY A 7 -25.06 -1.53 22.63
C GLY A 7 -23.68 -1.06 22.19
N VAL A 8 -22.64 -1.84 22.52
CA VAL A 8 -21.30 -1.67 21.97
C VAL A 8 -21.36 -2.08 20.50
N LEU A 9 -21.49 -1.09 19.61
CA LEU A 9 -21.26 -1.28 18.17
C LEU A 9 -19.76 -1.54 17.97
N VAL A 10 -19.40 -2.83 17.92
CA VAL A 10 -18.08 -3.24 17.44
C VAL A 10 -18.07 -2.99 15.93
N PHE A 11 -17.50 -1.86 15.52
CA PHE A 11 -17.09 -1.65 14.14
C PHE A 11 -15.97 -2.65 13.85
N ILE A 12 -16.32 -3.78 13.23
CA ILE A 12 -15.33 -4.66 12.61
C ILE A 12 -14.86 -3.93 11.36
N SER A 13 -13.85 -3.08 11.52
CA SER A 13 -13.04 -2.61 10.39
C SER A 13 -12.44 -3.86 9.77
N VAL A 14 -12.93 -4.28 8.61
CA VAL A 14 -12.27 -5.29 7.80
C VAL A 14 -10.96 -4.65 7.34
N VAL A 15 -9.91 -4.81 8.14
CA VAL A 15 -8.55 -4.52 7.73
C VAL A 15 -8.27 -5.53 6.63
N HIS A 16 -8.33 -5.06 5.38
CA HIS A 16 -7.97 -5.84 4.21
C HIS A 16 -6.45 -6.05 4.23
N GLY A 17 -5.95 -6.86 5.16
CA GLY A 17 -4.55 -7.26 5.20
C GLY A 17 -4.26 -8.27 4.09
N ALA A 18 -3.02 -8.31 3.62
CA ALA A 18 -2.60 -9.26 2.61
C ALA A 18 -2.93 -10.71 3.03
N PRO A 19 -3.35 -11.58 2.10
CA PRO A 19 -3.48 -13.00 2.41
C PRO A 19 -2.13 -13.52 2.93
N ASN A 20 -2.17 -14.21 4.07
CA ASN A 20 -1.02 -14.77 4.82
C ASN A 20 -0.29 -13.81 5.80
N GLY A 21 -0.90 -12.70 6.21
CA GLY A 21 -0.34 -11.84 7.28
C GLY A 21 0.92 -11.08 6.87
N ARG A 22 1.11 -10.87 5.56
CA ARG A 22 2.14 -9.97 5.02
C ARG A 22 1.63 -8.54 5.11
N LEU A 23 2.55 -7.59 5.26
CA LEU A 23 2.25 -6.16 5.24
C LEU A 23 2.82 -5.52 3.98
N LEU A 24 2.07 -4.58 3.41
CA LEU A 24 2.57 -3.67 2.39
C LEU A 24 3.25 -2.50 3.11
N CYS A 25 4.53 -2.28 2.85
CA CYS A 25 5.29 -1.22 3.51
C CYS A 25 6.00 -0.37 2.47
N SER A 26 6.17 0.90 2.80
CA SER A 26 6.95 1.82 1.98
C SER A 26 8.42 1.41 2.01
N HIS A 27 9.12 1.59 0.88
CA HIS A 27 10.54 1.29 0.72
C HIS A 27 11.23 2.41 -0.04
N CYS A 28 11.71 3.40 0.70
CA CYS A 28 12.42 4.54 0.15
C CYS A 28 13.63 4.92 1.00
N HIS A 29 14.54 5.64 0.36
CA HIS A 29 15.73 6.19 0.98
C HIS A 29 15.88 7.67 0.60
N GLY A 30 16.30 8.50 1.55
CA GLY A 30 16.66 9.89 1.27
C GLY A 30 15.47 10.82 1.02
N HIS A 31 14.36 10.63 1.71
CA HIS A 31 13.26 11.62 1.73
C HIS A 31 13.28 12.43 3.02
N THR A 32 12.78 13.66 2.96
CA THR A 32 12.67 14.57 4.10
C THR A 32 11.27 14.59 4.71
N ASP A 33 10.31 13.91 4.06
CA ASP A 33 8.97 13.62 4.55
C ASP A 33 8.57 12.21 4.11
N LYS A 34 8.09 11.39 5.05
CA LYS A 34 7.60 10.04 4.76
C LYS A 34 6.45 10.02 3.75
N GLN A 35 5.65 11.09 3.66
CA GLN A 35 4.55 11.20 2.70
C GLN A 35 5.03 11.32 1.25
N GLN A 36 6.30 11.64 1.03
CA GLN A 36 6.89 11.67 -0.31
C GLN A 36 7.32 10.27 -0.79
N CYS A 37 7.38 9.29 0.11
CA CYS A 37 7.72 7.92 -0.24
C CYS A 37 6.51 7.22 -0.88
N ASN A 38 6.56 7.10 -2.20
CA ASN A 38 5.52 6.48 -3.01
C ASN A 38 5.92 5.08 -3.54
N ASN A 39 7.09 4.58 -3.15
CA ASN A 39 7.54 3.23 -3.48
C ASN A 39 7.22 2.27 -2.32
N PHE A 40 6.70 1.09 -2.64
CA PHE A 40 6.15 0.12 -1.71
C PHE A 40 6.53 -1.30 -2.10
N GLN A 41 6.63 -2.15 -1.10
CA GLN A 41 6.91 -3.57 -1.25
C GLN A 41 6.08 -4.40 -0.27
N LEU A 42 5.76 -5.63 -0.66
CA LEU A 42 5.15 -6.60 0.25
C LEU A 42 6.24 -7.28 1.09
N CYS A 43 6.22 -7.06 2.40
CA CYS A 43 7.14 -7.70 3.32
C CYS A 43 6.96 -9.23 3.36
N HIS A 44 7.98 -9.93 3.88
CA HIS A 44 7.90 -11.34 4.19
C HIS A 44 6.98 -11.61 5.39
N HIS A 45 6.61 -12.87 5.58
CA HIS A 45 5.78 -13.26 6.72
C HIS A 45 6.55 -13.03 8.02
N GLY A 46 5.92 -12.39 9.01
CA GLY A 46 6.55 -12.05 10.30
C GLY A 46 7.38 -10.77 10.27
N GLU A 47 7.31 -9.98 9.20
CA GLU A 47 7.92 -8.64 9.11
C GLU A 47 6.90 -7.53 9.36
N LYS A 48 7.40 -6.38 9.81
CA LYS A 48 6.66 -5.14 10.06
C LYS A 48 7.22 -4.00 9.22
N CYS A 49 6.40 -2.97 8.99
CA CYS A 49 6.86 -1.74 8.36
C CYS A 49 7.76 -1.00 9.32
N PHE A 50 8.91 -0.53 8.84
CA PHE A 50 9.93 0.11 9.65
C PHE A 50 10.31 1.48 9.08
N THR A 51 10.75 2.38 9.96
CA THR A 51 11.26 3.71 9.62
C THR A 51 12.47 4.03 10.49
N THR A 52 13.57 4.44 9.87
CA THR A 52 14.69 5.13 10.51
C THR A 52 14.67 6.60 10.14
N THR A 53 14.68 7.46 11.14
CA THR A 53 14.96 8.89 11.01
C THR A 53 16.42 9.13 11.34
N TYR A 54 17.17 9.74 10.42
CA TYR A 54 18.60 10.01 10.57
C TYR A 54 18.94 11.42 10.08
N THR A 55 20.11 11.94 10.44
CA THR A 55 20.64 13.21 9.94
C THR A 55 22.02 13.01 9.33
N VAL A 56 22.38 13.77 8.29
CA VAL A 56 23.69 13.68 7.63
C VAL A 56 24.31 15.06 7.48
N ASN A 57 25.37 15.39 8.24
CA ASN A 57 26.18 16.62 8.14
C ASN A 57 25.46 17.98 8.31
N ASP A 58 24.28 18.18 7.72
CA ASP A 58 23.46 19.39 7.69
C ASP A 58 22.46 19.49 8.86
N GLY A 59 22.28 18.39 9.60
CA GLY A 59 21.31 18.27 10.68
C GLY A 59 19.85 18.14 10.22
N GLN A 60 19.59 18.10 8.90
CA GLN A 60 18.26 17.89 8.34
C GLN A 60 17.84 16.43 8.56
N PRO A 61 16.60 16.17 9.02
CA PRO A 61 16.10 14.81 9.15
C PRO A 61 15.77 14.21 7.77
N TRP A 62 16.28 13.01 7.57
CA TRP A 62 16.04 12.13 6.43
C TRP A 62 15.41 10.83 6.92
N PHE A 63 14.64 10.20 6.03
CA PHE A 63 13.92 8.97 6.31
C PHE A 63 14.41 7.84 5.42
N TYR A 64 14.60 6.68 6.05
CA TYR A 64 14.75 5.39 5.40
C TYR A 64 13.62 4.48 5.86
N THR A 65 12.96 3.83 4.91
CA THR A 65 11.78 2.99 5.18
C THR A 65 11.91 1.63 4.52
N GLY A 66 11.28 0.62 5.12
CA GLY A 66 11.29 -0.74 4.57
C GLY A 66 10.53 -1.73 5.43
N CYS A 67 10.93 -2.99 5.29
CA CYS A 67 10.45 -4.11 6.10
C CYS A 67 11.51 -4.49 7.12
N MET A 68 11.09 -4.94 8.30
CA MET A 68 11.98 -5.44 9.36
C MET A 68 11.32 -6.61 10.07
N ALA A 69 12.10 -7.62 10.47
CA ALA A 69 11.57 -8.75 11.24
C ALA A 69 10.96 -8.28 12.57
N ASP A 70 9.85 -8.88 13.00
CA ASP A 70 9.16 -8.51 14.24
C ASP A 70 10.05 -8.62 15.49
N ALA A 71 10.96 -9.60 15.50
CA ALA A 71 11.94 -9.79 16.57
C ALA A 71 12.89 -8.58 16.69
N ASP A 72 13.40 -8.07 15.57
CA ASP A 72 14.31 -6.92 15.54
C ASP A 72 13.57 -5.63 15.88
N CYS A 73 12.34 -5.50 15.39
CA CYS A 73 11.47 -4.39 15.71
C CYS A 73 11.24 -4.23 17.22
N SER A 74 11.03 -5.34 17.93
CA SER A 74 10.82 -5.35 19.38
C SER A 74 12.05 -4.88 20.17
N ASN A 75 13.23 -4.92 19.55
CA ASN A 75 14.51 -4.54 20.15
C ASN A 75 15.00 -3.14 19.76
N LEU A 76 14.28 -2.40 18.90
CA LEU A 76 14.71 -1.10 18.39
C LEU A 76 15.02 -0.05 19.48
N HIS A 77 14.38 -0.15 20.64
CA HIS A 77 14.66 0.76 21.76
C HIS A 77 16.10 0.64 22.32
N THR A 78 16.86 -0.37 21.91
CA THR A 78 18.19 -0.67 22.44
C THR A 78 19.34 -0.42 21.47
N THR A 79 19.06 -0.09 20.21
CA THR A 79 20.08 0.07 19.17
C THR A 79 19.95 1.37 18.41
N THR A 80 21.03 2.12 18.28
CA THR A 80 21.18 3.26 17.37
C THR A 80 22.06 2.91 16.18
N VAL A 81 22.06 1.63 15.80
CA VAL A 81 22.93 1.09 14.76
C VAL A 81 22.12 0.93 13.49
N ASP A 82 22.73 1.28 12.36
CA ASP A 82 22.20 0.96 11.05
C ASP A 82 22.28 -0.56 10.84
N GLN A 83 21.17 -1.25 11.09
CA GLN A 83 21.11 -2.71 11.03
C GLN A 83 21.30 -3.26 9.61
N TYR A 84 21.01 -2.44 8.59
CA TYR A 84 21.05 -2.88 7.19
C TYR A 84 22.25 -2.30 6.43
N GLY A 85 22.96 -1.31 6.98
CA GLY A 85 24.06 -0.65 6.30
C GLY A 85 23.61 0.19 5.10
N GLU A 86 22.36 0.63 5.13
CA GLU A 86 21.68 1.34 4.04
C GLU A 86 21.78 2.87 4.21
N LEU A 87 22.23 3.35 5.37
CA LEU A 87 22.36 4.77 5.64
C LEU A 87 23.68 5.34 5.08
N PRO A 88 23.70 6.60 4.60
CA PRO A 88 24.90 7.25 4.13
C PRO A 88 26.00 7.30 5.22
N PRO A 89 27.29 7.24 4.85
CA PRO A 89 28.38 7.40 5.81
C PRO A 89 28.27 8.71 6.61
N GLY A 90 28.46 8.63 7.92
CA GLY A 90 28.32 9.78 8.83
C GLY A 90 26.88 10.10 9.25
N SER A 91 25.93 9.21 8.94
CA SER A 91 24.55 9.32 9.45
C SER A 91 24.50 9.16 10.97
N ASP A 92 23.72 10.03 11.61
CA ASP A 92 23.37 9.91 13.02
C ASP A 92 21.89 9.54 13.16
N ILE A 93 21.61 8.38 13.75
CA ILE A 93 20.26 7.84 13.90
C ILE A 93 19.56 8.56 15.05
N LYS A 94 18.45 9.23 14.75
CA LYS A 94 17.64 9.98 15.73
C LYS A 94 16.51 9.14 16.30
N GLN A 95 15.89 8.32 15.48
CA GLN A 95 14.74 7.52 15.88
C GLN A 95 14.59 6.31 14.95
N GLN A 96 14.16 5.19 15.53
CA GLN A 96 13.68 4.04 14.78
C GLN A 96 12.33 3.61 15.32
N GLN A 97 11.43 3.21 14.44
CA GLN A 97 10.08 2.78 14.80
C GLN A 97 9.57 1.74 13.81
N CYS A 98 8.64 0.90 14.28
CA CYS A 98 7.82 0.09 13.39
C CYS A 98 6.35 0.28 13.63
N CYS A 99 5.57 -0.19 12.67
CA CYS A 99 4.13 -0.22 12.72
C CYS A 99 3.60 -1.45 11.95
N SER A 100 2.35 -1.82 12.23
CA SER A 100 1.74 -3.08 11.79
C SER A 100 0.49 -2.88 10.93
N VAL A 101 0.42 -1.73 10.25
CA VAL A 101 -0.68 -1.37 9.35
C VAL A 101 -0.08 -1.12 7.97
N ASP A 102 -0.76 -1.55 6.93
CA ASP A 102 -0.29 -1.34 5.55
C ASP A 102 0.01 0.15 5.29
N GLY A 103 1.20 0.40 4.76
CA GLY A 103 1.71 1.72 4.37
C GLY A 103 1.92 2.73 5.51
N CYS A 104 1.90 2.29 6.77
CA CYS A 104 2.08 3.18 7.93
C CYS A 104 3.39 3.98 7.96
N ASN A 105 4.40 3.51 7.23
CA ASN A 105 5.70 4.16 7.08
C ASN A 105 5.85 4.99 5.80
N GLY A 106 4.82 5.23 4.99
CA GLY A 106 4.94 5.95 3.70
C GLY A 106 3.83 6.95 3.41
N LEU A 107 3.60 7.17 2.11
CA LEU A 107 2.47 7.95 1.57
C LEU A 107 1.16 7.32 1.99
N GLN A 108 0.34 8.02 2.77
CA GLN A 108 -0.98 7.56 3.22
C GLN A 108 -2.10 8.46 2.71
N GLY A 109 -3.29 7.90 2.64
CA GLY A 109 -4.51 8.66 2.45
C GLY A 109 -4.82 9.58 3.63
N SER A 110 -5.83 10.41 3.44
CA SER A 110 -6.48 11.21 4.46
C SER A 110 -7.98 10.87 4.49
N THR A 111 -8.75 11.59 5.29
CA THR A 111 -10.22 11.44 5.33
C THR A 111 -10.90 11.72 3.98
N GLU A 112 -10.25 12.48 3.10
CA GLU A 112 -10.82 12.93 1.82
C GLU A 112 -10.13 12.31 0.60
N ARG A 113 -8.99 11.66 0.79
CA ARG A 113 -8.14 11.17 -0.30
C ARG A 113 -7.62 9.78 0.04
N THR A 114 -7.76 8.84 -0.88
CA THR A 114 -7.22 7.49 -0.71
C THR A 114 -5.89 7.35 -1.45
N ALA A 115 -4.94 6.62 -0.88
CA ALA A 115 -3.73 6.19 -1.59
C ALA A 115 -4.02 4.87 -2.31
N CYS A 116 -3.75 4.79 -3.62
CA CYS A 116 -3.98 3.57 -4.40
C CYS A 116 -2.68 3.07 -5.03
N MET A 117 -2.55 1.76 -5.18
CA MET A 117 -1.44 1.19 -5.94
C MET A 117 -1.61 1.48 -7.42
N SER A 118 -0.48 1.66 -8.08
CA SER A 118 -0.32 1.89 -9.52
C SER A 118 0.75 0.96 -10.07
N CYS A 119 0.48 0.36 -11.22
CA CYS A 119 1.36 -0.61 -11.86
C CYS A 119 1.98 0.00 -13.12
N SER A 120 3.16 -0.49 -13.51
CA SER A 120 3.67 -0.28 -14.86
C SER A 120 2.87 -1.10 -15.89
N GLU A 121 2.92 -0.70 -17.16
CA GLU A 121 2.09 -1.26 -18.24
C GLU A 121 2.28 -2.77 -18.50
N ASN A 122 3.35 -3.36 -17.96
CA ASN A 122 3.76 -4.74 -18.24
C ASN A 122 3.53 -5.71 -17.07
N GLU A 123 2.92 -5.26 -15.98
CA GLU A 123 2.73 -6.09 -14.79
C GLU A 123 1.55 -7.07 -14.93
N LYS A 124 1.76 -8.28 -14.40
CA LYS A 124 0.81 -9.40 -14.51
C LYS A 124 0.10 -9.70 -13.20
N TYR A 125 0.74 -9.35 -12.08
CA TYR A 125 0.26 -9.63 -10.73
C TYR A 125 0.31 -8.38 -9.87
N ALA A 126 -0.70 -8.17 -9.03
CA ALA A 126 -0.75 -6.99 -8.16
C ALA A 126 0.50 -6.87 -7.28
N SER A 127 1.04 -8.01 -6.82
CA SER A 127 2.29 -8.08 -6.05
C SER A 127 3.53 -7.49 -6.73
N GLN A 128 3.48 -7.24 -8.05
CA GLN A 128 4.56 -6.60 -8.80
C GLN A 128 4.46 -5.07 -8.82
N CYS A 129 3.31 -4.52 -8.44
CA CYS A 129 3.07 -3.07 -8.42
C CYS A 129 3.75 -2.49 -7.19
N GLN A 130 4.75 -1.65 -7.43
CA GLN A 130 5.58 -1.06 -6.37
C GLN A 130 5.28 0.42 -6.14
N HIS A 131 4.44 1.06 -6.94
CA HIS A 131 4.17 2.49 -6.82
C HIS A 131 2.77 2.75 -6.26
N ALA A 132 2.65 3.75 -5.39
CA ALA A 132 1.36 4.27 -4.93
C ALA A 132 1.17 5.73 -5.36
N THR A 133 -0.09 6.13 -5.52
CA THR A 133 -0.46 7.50 -5.85
C THR A 133 -1.59 7.94 -4.93
N LEU A 134 -1.55 9.19 -4.49
CA LEU A 134 -2.63 9.79 -3.72
C LEU A 134 -3.70 10.32 -4.66
N CYS A 135 -4.88 9.71 -4.64
CA CYS A 135 -5.95 10.08 -5.54
C CYS A 135 -6.51 11.47 -5.24
N ASN A 136 -7.17 12.09 -6.21
CA ASN A 136 -7.94 13.29 -5.99
C ASN A 136 -9.18 12.99 -5.15
N PRO A 137 -9.84 14.01 -4.57
CA PRO A 137 -11.18 13.84 -4.01
C PRO A 137 -12.11 13.18 -5.03
N GLU A 138 -13.05 12.35 -4.56
CA GLU A 138 -14.04 11.61 -5.38
C GLU A 138 -13.47 10.47 -6.24
N GLN A 139 -12.16 10.21 -6.14
CA GLN A 139 -11.53 9.06 -6.78
C GLN A 139 -11.42 7.85 -5.86
N GLU A 140 -11.45 6.66 -6.45
CA GLU A 140 -11.36 5.36 -5.80
C GLU A 140 -10.25 4.52 -6.41
N CYS A 141 -9.78 3.51 -5.66
CA CYS A 141 -8.80 2.57 -6.14
C CYS A 141 -9.46 1.53 -7.04
N MET A 142 -9.00 1.44 -8.28
CA MET A 142 -9.45 0.43 -9.24
C MET A 142 -8.47 -0.74 -9.31
N TYR A 143 -9.01 -1.95 -9.37
CA TYR A 143 -8.36 -3.15 -9.86
C TYR A 143 -9.00 -3.56 -11.19
N TYR A 144 -8.20 -3.66 -12.25
CA TYR A 144 -8.65 -4.14 -13.55
C TYR A 144 -7.71 -5.22 -14.07
N GLN A 145 -8.24 -6.41 -14.36
CA GLN A 145 -7.52 -7.51 -14.97
C GLN A 145 -8.16 -7.84 -16.31
N PHE A 146 -7.32 -7.92 -17.34
CA PHE A 146 -7.75 -8.14 -18.71
C PHE A 146 -6.76 -9.02 -19.45
N MET A 147 -7.19 -9.58 -20.57
CA MET A 147 -6.30 -10.24 -21.52
C MET A 147 -5.97 -9.27 -22.64
N ASP A 148 -4.68 -8.97 -22.78
CA ASP A 148 -4.14 -8.18 -23.88
C ASP A 148 -4.40 -8.91 -25.21
N SER A 149 -5.02 -8.21 -26.16
CA SER A 149 -5.48 -8.82 -27.41
C SER A 149 -4.35 -9.11 -28.41
N GLU A 150 -3.19 -8.47 -28.26
CA GLU A 150 -2.04 -8.65 -29.16
C GLU A 150 -1.16 -9.81 -28.71
N THR A 151 -0.92 -9.90 -27.39
CA THR A 151 -0.01 -10.87 -26.77
C THR A 151 -0.75 -12.06 -26.17
N TYR A 152 -2.07 -12.00 -26.04
CA TYR A 152 -2.91 -12.98 -25.32
C TYR A 152 -2.45 -13.23 -23.88
N GLN A 153 -1.76 -12.26 -23.28
CA GLN A 153 -1.29 -12.34 -21.90
C GLN A 153 -2.27 -11.63 -20.97
N THR A 154 -2.50 -12.23 -19.81
CA THR A 154 -3.19 -11.53 -18.72
C THR A 154 -2.32 -10.37 -18.23
N ARG A 155 -2.92 -9.19 -18.16
CA ARG A 155 -2.34 -7.97 -17.59
C ARG A 155 -3.26 -7.43 -16.51
N ILE A 156 -2.69 -6.58 -15.66
CA ILE A 156 -3.43 -5.83 -14.66
C ILE A 156 -3.19 -4.34 -14.83
N HIS A 157 -4.17 -3.55 -14.43
CA HIS A 157 -4.09 -2.12 -14.33
C HIS A 157 -4.69 -1.70 -12.99
N LEU A 158 -3.86 -1.08 -12.16
CA LEU A 158 -4.24 -0.49 -10.88
C LEU A 158 -4.09 1.03 -11.00
N SER A 159 -5.11 1.79 -10.61
CA SER A 159 -5.09 3.25 -10.71
C SER A 159 -6.17 3.90 -9.86
N CYS A 160 -6.06 5.22 -9.71
CA CYS A 160 -7.14 6.08 -9.23
C CYS A 160 -8.14 6.33 -10.36
N VAL A 161 -9.43 6.10 -10.12
CA VAL A 161 -10.49 6.43 -11.09
C VAL A 161 -11.61 7.17 -10.41
N ASN A 162 -12.36 7.98 -11.16
CA ASN A 162 -13.52 8.69 -10.60
C ASN A 162 -14.64 7.71 -10.22
N HIS A 163 -15.41 8.05 -9.20
CA HIS A 163 -16.54 7.25 -8.71
C HIS A 163 -17.51 6.81 -9.83
N GLU A 164 -17.75 7.64 -10.86
CA GLU A 164 -18.63 7.28 -11.97
C GLU A 164 -18.12 6.08 -12.79
N VAL A 165 -16.81 5.92 -12.92
CA VAL A 165 -16.19 4.77 -13.61
C VAL A 165 -16.49 3.49 -12.83
N CYS A 166 -16.40 3.56 -11.49
CA CYS A 166 -16.71 2.43 -10.61
C CYS A 166 -18.20 2.06 -10.66
N GLU A 167 -19.10 3.04 -10.68
CA GLU A 167 -20.54 2.82 -10.86
C GLU A 167 -20.84 2.07 -12.17
N ILE A 168 -20.16 2.41 -13.27
CA ILE A 168 -20.31 1.70 -14.55
C ILE A 168 -19.85 0.25 -14.41
N PHE A 169 -18.72 0.00 -13.74
CA PHE A 169 -18.19 -1.34 -13.52
C PHE A 169 -19.12 -2.22 -12.69
N HIS A 170 -19.80 -1.66 -11.69
CA HIS A 170 -20.77 -2.39 -10.88
C HIS A 170 -22.06 -2.72 -11.62
N ARG A 171 -22.48 -1.87 -12.57
CA ARG A 171 -23.73 -2.04 -13.32
C ARG A 171 -23.59 -2.93 -14.55
N GLN A 172 -22.41 -2.99 -15.15
CA GLN A 172 -22.20 -3.72 -16.40
C GLN A 172 -21.52 -5.08 -16.17
N PRO A 173 -22.12 -6.20 -16.64
CA PRO A 173 -21.39 -7.45 -16.68
C PRO A 173 -20.15 -7.31 -17.58
N PRO A 174 -19.09 -8.11 -17.37
CA PRO A 174 -17.94 -8.17 -18.27
C PRO A 174 -18.44 -8.38 -19.70
N ILE A 175 -18.27 -7.38 -20.56
CA ILE A 175 -18.71 -7.48 -21.96
C ILE A 175 -17.65 -8.31 -22.69
N PHE A 176 -18.00 -9.56 -22.98
CA PHE A 176 -17.21 -10.42 -23.85
C PHE A 176 -17.58 -10.12 -25.32
N GLY A 177 -16.82 -9.28 -26.02
CA GLY A 177 -17.02 -9.14 -27.47
C GLY A 177 -16.36 -7.96 -28.19
N LYS A 178 -15.48 -8.32 -29.16
CA LYS A 178 -15.12 -7.62 -30.40
C LYS A 178 -14.81 -6.11 -30.36
N ARG A 179 -13.79 -5.69 -29.58
CA ARG A 179 -12.69 -4.85 -30.14
C ARG A 179 -11.66 -4.39 -29.10
N GLU A 180 -11.97 -4.42 -27.83
CA GLU A 180 -11.08 -3.93 -26.77
C GLU A 180 -11.05 -5.00 -25.67
N GLU A 181 -9.83 -5.34 -25.24
CA GLU A 181 -9.46 -6.11 -24.03
C GLU A 181 -10.54 -7.00 -23.39
N LEU A 182 -10.29 -8.32 -23.36
CA LEU A 182 -11.19 -9.25 -22.67
C LEU A 182 -11.11 -9.02 -21.15
N ALA A 183 -12.02 -8.21 -20.61
CA ALA A 183 -12.13 -7.94 -19.18
C ALA A 183 -12.38 -9.23 -18.39
N MET A 184 -11.45 -9.58 -17.49
CA MET A 184 -11.53 -10.79 -16.68
C MET A 184 -12.06 -10.52 -15.28
N LYS A 185 -11.50 -9.49 -14.60
CA LYS A 185 -11.90 -9.09 -13.24
C LYS A 185 -11.83 -7.58 -13.09
N ARG A 186 -12.80 -6.99 -12.39
CA ARG A 186 -12.88 -5.55 -12.15
C ARG A 186 -13.38 -5.30 -10.73
N HIS A 187 -12.77 -4.37 -10.01
CA HIS A 187 -13.20 -3.99 -8.67
C HIS A 187 -12.80 -2.56 -8.34
N CYS A 188 -13.60 -1.86 -7.53
CA CYS A 188 -13.28 -0.55 -6.97
C CYS A 188 -13.43 -0.56 -5.45
N CYS A 189 -12.55 0.16 -4.75
CA CYS A 189 -12.55 0.25 -3.30
C CYS A 189 -11.95 1.57 -2.78
N LYS A 190 -12.28 1.93 -1.53
CA LYS A 190 -11.98 3.26 -0.94
C LYS A 190 -10.94 3.28 0.17
N THR A 191 -10.40 2.13 0.57
CA THR A 191 -9.37 2.07 1.62
C THR A 191 -7.98 2.10 0.99
N ASP A 192 -6.99 2.63 1.71
CA ASP A 192 -5.63 2.73 1.17
C ASP A 192 -5.12 1.39 0.66
N TYR A 193 -4.53 1.42 -0.54
CA TYR A 193 -3.90 0.32 -1.28
C TYR A 193 -4.81 -0.89 -1.52
N CYS A 194 -6.12 -0.76 -1.34
CA CYS A 194 -7.04 -1.90 -1.37
C CYS A 194 -7.04 -2.65 -2.72
N ASN A 195 -6.79 -1.93 -3.81
CA ASN A 195 -6.70 -2.51 -5.15
C ASN A 195 -5.55 -3.51 -5.30
N MET A 196 -4.55 -3.47 -4.42
CA MET A 196 -3.49 -4.48 -4.33
C MET A 196 -4.04 -5.86 -3.94
N PHE A 197 -4.86 -5.91 -2.89
CA PHE A 197 -5.25 -7.16 -2.25
C PHE A 197 -6.34 -7.91 -3.01
N TRP A 198 -7.15 -7.19 -3.80
CA TRP A 198 -8.10 -7.82 -4.72
C TRP A 198 -7.44 -8.71 -5.77
N GLY A 199 -6.21 -8.37 -6.20
CA GLY A 199 -5.41 -9.22 -7.10
C GLY A 199 -4.80 -10.44 -6.43
N MET A 200 -4.80 -10.50 -5.10
CA MET A 200 -4.16 -11.56 -4.31
C MET A 200 -5.16 -12.57 -3.74
N SER A 201 -6.46 -12.26 -3.77
CA SER A 201 -7.54 -13.19 -3.41
C SER A 201 -7.69 -14.26 -4.49
N ILE A 202 -7.20 -15.46 -4.18
CA ILE A 202 -7.41 -16.70 -4.96
C ILE A 202 -8.63 -17.42 -4.42
#